data_AF-A0A5A9PSF1-F1
#
_entry.id   AF-A0A5A9PSF1-F1
#
_cell.length_a   1.000
_cell.length_b   1.000
_cell.length_c   1.000
_cell.angle_alpha   90.00
_cell.angle_beta   90.00
_cell.angle_gamma   90.00
#
_symmetry.space_group_name_H-M   'P 1'
#
loop_
_entity.id
_entity.type
_entity.pdbx_description
1 polymer ?
#
loop_
_entity_poly.entity_id
_entity_poly.type
_entity_poly.pdbx_seq_one_letter_code
_entity_poly.pdbx_strand_id
1 'polypeptide(L)'
;MEGKKEKMKRGNSKNGRDDQGLDEHQWCDTGAAPHPDRNLTADSAPQNLEESVGCTRSSAVYHVLKSSNYIGRFASKKGLQCIGMFEQGIIFNSDIQLWKKVRTYFTKALSGPGLQKSVEMSVSATNKQLDLLYEFTDPSGHVDVLNLLRCIVVDVSNRLFLGIPLNEKDLLLKIHRYFSTWQTVLIQPDLFFRLNIVSKQHHLAAKELQDEMENLVEKKRQVINNTEKLDDMDFATELIFAQNHGELSANDVRQCVLEMVIAAPDTLSISLFFMLLLLKQNSGVEEQIVREIETQIGDRDVQSADLQNLCILERFIKESLRFHPVVDFIMRRALDDDYIDGYRVAKGTNLILNIGRMHKSEFFQRPNEFSLDNFENNVSTLVYMTWATISLLKLIWVSSQVPSRYFQPFGCGPRACVGKHIAMVMTKAVLVTLLSRFTVCPRQGCTVNTIKQTNNLSMQPVEEDPDSLAMRFIPRIQKAYSGEMMNDHNIQTDMQLDTKKIQAGAKRLKEVIRNHRWISKWSPAFLKSHDQWCVAILR
;
A
#
# COMPACT_ATOMS: atom_id res chain seq x y z
N MET A 1 51.95 19.92 -40.53
CA MET A 1 51.80 19.96 -42.00
C MET A 1 51.81 18.52 -42.49
N GLU A 2 50.95 18.23 -43.47
CA GLU A 2 50.79 16.94 -44.18
C GLU A 2 50.21 15.77 -43.36
N GLY A 3 49.10 15.13 -43.76
CA GLY A 3 48.26 15.37 -44.92
C GLY A 3 47.10 14.38 -45.08
N LYS A 4 46.16 14.82 -45.93
CA LYS A 4 45.22 14.07 -46.80
C LYS A 4 44.05 13.35 -46.11
N LYS A 5 42.81 13.83 -46.33
CA LYS A 5 41.90 13.62 -47.50
C LYS A 5 41.33 12.20 -47.53
N GLU A 6 40.08 11.89 -47.85
CA GLU A 6 38.78 12.55 -48.07
C GLU A 6 37.85 11.41 -48.55
N LYS A 7 36.54 11.45 -48.23
CA LYS A 7 35.42 10.65 -48.82
C LYS A 7 35.39 9.14 -48.46
N MET A 8 34.24 8.48 -48.22
CA MET A 8 33.01 8.49 -49.02
C MET A 8 31.82 7.79 -48.30
N LYS A 9 30.65 8.44 -48.39
CA LYS A 9 29.23 7.98 -48.46
C LYS A 9 28.70 6.68 -47.78
N ARG A 10 27.65 6.93 -46.98
CA ARG A 10 26.30 6.30 -46.88
C ARG A 10 26.16 4.76 -46.90
N GLY A 11 25.62 4.24 -45.79
CA GLY A 11 24.87 2.97 -45.74
C GLY A 11 23.85 3.04 -44.60
N ASN A 12 22.57 3.02 -44.96
CA ASN A 12 21.42 3.00 -44.06
C ASN A 12 21.20 1.53 -43.62
N SER A 13 21.13 1.24 -42.32
CA SER A 13 20.63 -0.05 -41.83
C SER A 13 20.04 0.10 -40.44
N LYS A 14 18.73 -0.09 -40.37
CA LYS A 14 17.98 -0.41 -39.17
C LYS A 14 18.69 -1.54 -38.42
N ASN A 15 18.76 -1.45 -37.10
CA ASN A 15 18.66 -2.59 -36.21
C ASN A 15 18.09 -2.10 -34.89
N GLY A 16 16.85 -2.51 -34.63
CA GLY A 16 16.25 -2.46 -33.31
C GLY A 16 17.14 -3.26 -32.36
N ARG A 17 17.38 -2.69 -31.19
CA ARG A 17 17.86 -3.45 -30.04
C ARG A 17 16.66 -3.61 -29.14
N ASP A 18 16.18 -4.84 -29.12
CA ASP A 18 15.27 -5.36 -28.12
C ASP A 18 15.89 -5.11 -26.74
N ASP A 19 15.16 -4.40 -25.88
CA ASP A 19 15.42 -4.34 -24.44
C ASP A 19 15.11 -5.73 -23.87
N GLN A 20 16.14 -6.58 -23.82
CA GLN A 20 16.09 -7.81 -23.04
C GLN A 20 16.09 -7.43 -21.55
N GLY A 21 14.94 -7.70 -20.93
CA GLY A 21 14.74 -7.61 -19.50
C GLY A 21 15.73 -8.47 -18.72
N LEU A 22 15.98 -8.02 -17.49
CA LEU A 22 16.80 -8.69 -16.49
C LEU A 22 16.42 -10.18 -16.38
N ASP A 23 17.43 -11.03 -16.58
CA ASP A 23 17.36 -12.48 -16.57
C ASP A 23 16.72 -13.06 -15.29
N GLU A 24 16.02 -14.18 -15.48
CA GLU A 24 15.45 -15.05 -14.46
C GLU A 24 16.52 -15.54 -13.48
N HIS A 25 16.70 -14.84 -12.35
CA HIS A 25 17.32 -15.45 -11.17
C HIS A 25 16.39 -16.54 -10.62
N GLN A 26 16.92 -17.76 -10.46
CA GLN A 26 16.23 -18.97 -10.04
C GLN A 26 15.27 -18.75 -8.85
N TRP A 27 13.98 -18.67 -9.17
CA TRP A 27 12.89 -18.77 -8.20
C TRP A 27 12.59 -20.25 -7.97
N CYS A 28 12.20 -20.63 -6.76
CA CYS A 28 11.69 -21.98 -6.49
C CYS A 28 10.28 -22.17 -7.11
N ASP A 29 10.20 -22.19 -8.44
CA ASP A 29 9.07 -22.72 -9.22
C ASP A 29 9.44 -24.14 -9.67
N THR A 30 9.37 -25.12 -8.76
CA THR A 30 9.35 -26.52 -9.19
C THR A 30 8.11 -27.20 -8.63
N GLY A 31 7.15 -27.47 -9.51
CA GLY A 31 5.97 -28.31 -9.25
C GLY A 31 6.31 -29.81 -9.14
N ALA A 32 7.51 -30.15 -8.68
CA ALA A 32 7.97 -31.53 -8.49
C ALA A 32 7.96 -31.90 -7.01
N ALA A 33 7.55 -33.13 -6.70
CA ALA A 33 7.54 -33.66 -5.34
C ALA A 33 8.95 -33.61 -4.70
N PRO A 34 9.07 -33.33 -3.39
CA PRO A 34 10.36 -33.23 -2.72
C PRO A 34 11.07 -34.60 -2.67
N HIS A 35 12.34 -34.63 -3.09
CA HIS A 35 13.25 -35.77 -2.88
C HIS A 35 14.08 -35.48 -1.63
N PRO A 36 14.29 -36.45 -0.71
CA PRO A 36 14.90 -36.23 0.60
C PRO A 36 16.35 -35.69 0.60
N ASP A 37 17.01 -35.63 -0.55
CA ASP A 37 18.41 -35.19 -0.69
C ASP A 37 18.58 -33.86 -1.47
N ARG A 38 17.50 -33.14 -1.79
CA ARG A 38 17.61 -31.83 -2.46
C ARG A 38 17.77 -30.70 -1.43
N ASN A 39 19.01 -30.26 -1.23
CA ASN A 39 19.29 -28.98 -0.59
C ASN A 39 18.79 -27.83 -1.48
N LEU A 40 18.25 -26.76 -0.87
CA LEU A 40 18.06 -25.47 -1.53
C LEU A 40 19.42 -24.77 -1.67
N THR A 41 20.31 -25.31 -2.50
CA THR A 41 21.55 -24.62 -2.87
C THR A 41 21.28 -23.74 -4.08
N ALA A 42 21.43 -22.43 -3.90
CA ALA A 42 21.41 -21.45 -4.96
C ALA A 42 22.70 -21.57 -5.77
N ASP A 43 22.62 -21.99 -7.04
CA ASP A 43 23.80 -21.91 -7.91
C ASP A 43 24.05 -20.44 -8.29
N SER A 44 25.09 -19.88 -7.66
CA SER A 44 25.80 -18.64 -7.98
C SER A 44 25.05 -17.30 -7.80
N ALA A 45 24.98 -16.84 -6.54
CA ALA A 45 24.97 -15.40 -6.24
C ALA A 45 26.43 -14.90 -6.07
N PRO A 46 26.76 -13.64 -6.41
CA PRO A 46 28.10 -13.10 -6.25
C PRO A 46 28.59 -13.23 -4.80
N GLN A 47 29.89 -13.55 -4.66
CA GLN A 47 30.63 -14.04 -3.47
C GLN A 47 30.48 -13.28 -2.13
N ASN A 48 29.60 -12.28 -2.00
CA ASN A 48 29.36 -11.52 -0.78
C ASN A 48 27.90 -11.54 -0.27
N LEU A 49 26.95 -12.14 -0.99
CA LEU A 49 25.66 -12.53 -0.41
C LEU A 49 25.75 -14.01 -0.01
N GLU A 50 25.70 -14.31 1.28
CA GLU A 50 25.39 -15.66 1.76
C GLU A 50 24.15 -16.19 1.02
N GLU A 51 24.08 -17.51 0.79
CA GLU A 51 23.00 -18.19 0.07
C GLU A 51 21.63 -17.59 0.41
N SER A 52 21.01 -16.96 -0.59
CA SER A 52 19.72 -16.28 -0.46
C SER A 52 18.65 -17.06 -1.21
N VAL A 53 17.54 -17.35 -0.54
CA VAL A 53 16.43 -18.17 -1.07
C VAL A 53 15.21 -17.29 -1.34
N GLY A 54 14.72 -17.31 -2.58
CA GLY A 54 13.46 -16.67 -2.96
C GLY A 54 12.25 -17.56 -2.67
N CYS A 55 11.28 -17.05 -1.91
CA CYS A 55 10.02 -17.75 -1.62
C CYS A 55 8.81 -17.00 -2.21
N THR A 56 8.05 -17.66 -3.07
CA THR A 56 6.83 -17.13 -3.72
C THR A 56 5.56 -17.86 -3.27
N ARG A 57 5.70 -19.13 -2.86
CA ARG A 57 4.57 -19.98 -2.43
C ARG A 57 3.97 -19.50 -1.12
N SER A 58 2.64 -19.46 -1.02
CA SER A 58 1.96 -18.97 0.19
C SER A 58 2.24 -19.84 1.42
N SER A 59 2.43 -21.15 1.23
CA SER A 59 2.84 -22.09 2.29
C SER A 59 4.17 -21.69 2.92
N ALA A 60 5.21 -21.53 2.08
CA ALA A 60 6.53 -21.12 2.50
C ALA A 60 6.53 -19.72 3.12
N VAL A 61 5.92 -18.74 2.46
CA VAL A 61 5.82 -17.36 2.96
C VAL A 61 5.13 -17.32 4.32
N TYR A 62 4.01 -18.03 4.48
CA TYR A 62 3.28 -18.05 5.74
C TYR A 62 4.07 -18.75 6.86
N HIS A 63 4.77 -19.85 6.57
CA HIS A 63 5.65 -20.55 7.52
C HIS A 63 6.72 -19.59 8.06
N VAL A 64 7.43 -18.91 7.15
CA VAL A 64 8.51 -17.97 7.50
C VAL A 64 7.97 -16.78 8.32
N LEU A 65 6.86 -16.17 7.88
CA LEU A 65 6.33 -14.99 8.57
C LEU A 65 5.81 -15.31 9.98
N LYS A 66 5.17 -16.47 10.16
CA LYS A 66 4.56 -16.87 11.43
C LYS A 66 5.59 -17.30 12.47
N SER A 67 6.67 -17.95 12.04
CA SER A 67 7.66 -18.55 12.95
C SER A 67 8.59 -17.50 13.59
N SER A 68 8.90 -17.70 14.88
CA SER A 68 9.91 -16.90 15.58
C SER A 68 11.34 -17.18 15.10
N ASN A 69 11.57 -18.30 14.41
CA ASN A 69 12.87 -18.65 13.84
C ASN A 69 13.33 -17.65 12.78
N TYR A 70 12.41 -16.95 12.11
CA TYR A 70 12.73 -16.06 11.00
C TYR A 70 12.55 -14.60 11.35
N ILE A 71 12.66 -14.22 12.62
CA ILE A 71 12.61 -12.79 13.00
C ILE A 71 13.90 -12.04 12.66
N GLY A 72 14.96 -12.69 12.17
CA GLY A 72 16.13 -11.98 11.64
C GLY A 72 15.83 -11.25 10.32
N ARG A 73 16.59 -10.21 10.02
CA ARG A 73 16.74 -9.62 8.67
C ARG A 73 18.22 -9.62 8.28
N PHE A 74 18.51 -9.39 7.01
CA PHE A 74 19.86 -9.34 6.48
C PHE A 74 20.07 -8.10 5.63
N ALA A 75 21.29 -7.58 5.65
CA ALA A 75 21.79 -6.46 4.85
C ALA A 75 23.31 -6.35 5.04
N SER A 76 23.95 -5.53 4.22
CA SER A 76 25.35 -5.13 4.37
C SER A 76 25.57 -4.47 5.73
N LYS A 77 26.45 -5.04 6.55
CA LYS A 77 26.80 -4.47 7.87
C LYS A 77 27.27 -3.02 7.75
N LYS A 78 28.16 -2.73 6.79
CA LYS A 78 28.66 -1.37 6.54
C LYS A 78 27.56 -0.45 6.02
N GLY A 79 26.65 -0.96 5.19
CA GLY A 79 25.47 -0.23 4.76
C GLY A 79 24.57 0.15 5.92
N LEU A 80 24.25 -0.80 6.80
CA LEU A 80 23.45 -0.54 8.01
C LEU A 80 24.14 0.43 8.97
N GLN A 81 25.46 0.34 9.14
CA GLN A 81 26.23 1.29 9.95
C GLN A 81 26.19 2.70 9.34
N CYS A 82 26.27 2.82 8.01
CA CYS A 82 26.18 4.09 7.30
C CYS A 82 24.87 4.83 7.60
N ILE A 83 23.75 4.10 7.60
CA ILE A 83 22.40 4.67 7.80
C ILE A 83 21.93 4.65 9.27
N GLY A 84 22.72 4.08 10.18
CA GLY A 84 22.37 4.01 11.61
C GLY A 84 21.39 2.90 11.99
N MET A 85 21.13 1.92 11.11
CA MET A 85 20.23 0.79 11.39
C MET A 85 20.95 -0.47 11.89
N PHE A 86 22.29 -0.45 12.00
CA PHE A 86 23.06 -1.59 12.51
C PHE A 86 22.85 -1.70 14.02
N GLU A 87 22.19 -2.79 14.45
CA GLU A 87 21.87 -3.06 15.86
C GLU A 87 21.12 -1.91 16.55
N GLN A 88 20.36 -1.11 15.79
CA GLN A 88 19.58 0.03 16.27
C GLN A 88 18.22 0.09 15.56
N GLY A 89 17.24 0.75 16.18
CA GLY A 89 15.88 0.83 15.66
C GLY A 89 15.18 -0.54 15.62
N ILE A 90 14.25 -0.73 14.67
CA ILE A 90 13.48 -1.96 14.50
C ILE A 90 13.41 -2.49 13.07
N ILE A 91 13.61 -1.63 12.06
CA ILE A 91 13.42 -2.02 10.65
C ILE A 91 14.43 -3.10 10.27
N PHE A 92 15.73 -2.77 10.34
CA PHE A 92 16.85 -3.67 10.01
C PHE A 92 17.70 -4.10 11.21
N ASN A 93 17.25 -3.82 12.45
CA ASN A 93 17.96 -4.21 13.66
C ASN A 93 18.23 -5.72 13.71
N SER A 94 19.53 -6.07 13.70
CA SER A 94 20.05 -7.43 13.75
C SER A 94 20.23 -7.98 15.16
N ASP A 95 20.28 -7.12 16.19
CA ASP A 95 20.24 -7.56 17.59
C ASP A 95 18.79 -7.92 17.95
N ILE A 96 18.53 -9.23 18.07
CA ILE A 96 17.19 -9.75 18.31
C ILE A 96 16.66 -9.39 19.70
N GLN A 97 17.52 -9.26 20.71
CA GLN A 97 17.09 -8.91 22.07
C GLN A 97 16.73 -7.44 22.16
N LEU A 98 17.59 -6.58 21.62
CA LEU A 98 17.31 -5.15 21.53
C LEU A 98 16.09 -4.90 20.65
N TRP A 99 15.98 -5.56 19.49
CA TRP A 99 14.81 -5.46 18.61
C TRP A 99 13.50 -5.81 19.34
N LYS A 100 13.47 -6.91 20.12
CA LYS A 100 12.29 -7.30 20.91
C LYS A 100 11.90 -6.20 21.90
N LYS A 101 12.89 -5.63 22.60
CA LYS A 101 12.69 -4.55 23.57
C LYS A 101 12.17 -3.28 22.89
N VAL A 102 12.89 -2.77 21.90
CA VAL A 102 12.56 -1.51 21.21
C VAL A 102 11.20 -1.58 20.51
N ARG A 103 10.85 -2.74 19.93
CA ARG A 103 9.57 -2.94 19.24
C ARG A 103 8.34 -2.73 20.14
N THR A 104 8.45 -2.89 21.46
CA THR A 104 7.31 -2.67 22.36
C THR A 104 6.89 -1.20 22.37
N TYR A 105 7.84 -0.25 22.35
CA TYR A 105 7.56 1.18 22.27
C TYR A 105 6.83 1.54 20.97
N PHE A 106 7.28 1.03 19.83
CA PHE A 106 6.59 1.23 18.55
C PHE A 106 5.18 0.64 18.57
N THR A 107 5.03 -0.58 19.11
CA THR A 107 3.74 -1.25 19.18
C THR A 107 2.75 -0.47 20.05
N LYS A 108 3.22 0.06 21.19
CA LYS A 108 2.42 0.88 22.10
C LYS A 108 1.98 2.19 21.43
N ALA A 109 2.90 2.91 20.79
CA ALA A 109 2.59 4.17 20.11
C ALA A 109 1.62 4.01 18.93
N LEU A 110 1.69 2.88 18.20
CA LEU A 110 0.90 2.63 17.00
C LEU A 110 -0.40 1.85 17.26
N SER A 111 -0.78 1.67 18.53
CA SER A 111 -2.00 0.98 18.94
C SER A 111 -2.79 1.78 19.98
N GLY A 112 -3.98 1.30 20.35
CA GLY A 112 -4.80 1.89 21.40
C GLY A 112 -5.12 3.37 21.15
N PRO A 113 -4.84 4.28 22.10
CA PRO A 113 -5.14 5.71 21.96
C PRO A 113 -4.47 6.39 20.76
N GLY A 114 -3.23 6.01 20.42
CA GLY A 114 -2.52 6.58 19.28
C GLY A 114 -3.23 6.29 17.95
N LEU A 115 -3.77 5.07 17.82
CA LEU A 115 -4.58 4.68 16.66
C LEU A 115 -5.88 5.49 16.59
N GLN A 116 -6.55 5.74 17.72
CA GLN A 116 -7.79 6.53 17.74
C GLN A 116 -7.55 7.99 17.34
N LYS A 117 -6.50 8.62 17.90
CA LYS A 117 -6.09 10.00 17.57
C LYS A 117 -5.68 10.14 16.10
N SER A 118 -5.15 9.08 15.48
CA SER A 118 -4.66 9.13 14.10
C SER A 118 -5.74 9.51 13.08
N VAL A 119 -7.02 9.23 13.34
CA VAL A 119 -8.13 9.59 12.45
C VAL A 119 -8.28 11.10 12.37
N GLU A 120 -8.48 11.75 13.53
CA GLU A 120 -8.65 13.20 13.63
C GLU A 120 -7.41 13.94 13.11
N MET A 121 -6.22 13.46 13.48
CA MET A 121 -4.95 14.03 13.00
C MET A 121 -4.83 13.92 11.47
N SER A 122 -5.23 12.78 10.88
CA SER A 122 -5.19 12.58 9.42
C SER A 122 -6.18 13.48 8.70
N VAL A 123 -7.42 13.59 9.20
CA VAL A 123 -8.44 14.47 8.62
C VAL A 123 -7.99 15.93 8.69
N SER A 124 -7.53 16.37 9.87
CA SER A 124 -7.02 17.73 10.11
C SER A 124 -5.83 18.07 9.21
N ALA A 125 -4.81 17.20 9.15
CA ALA A 125 -3.64 17.41 8.31
C ALA A 125 -4.00 17.41 6.81
N THR A 126 -4.89 16.51 6.38
CA THR A 126 -5.36 16.47 4.99
C THR A 126 -6.10 17.76 4.63
N ASN A 127 -7.02 18.22 5.46
CA ASN A 127 -7.74 19.47 5.23
C ASN A 127 -6.80 20.68 5.16
N LYS A 128 -5.86 20.80 6.12
CA LYS A 128 -4.83 21.86 6.11
C LYS A 128 -4.09 21.92 4.77
N GLN A 129 -3.62 20.78 4.26
CA GLN A 129 -2.86 20.74 3.02
C GLN A 129 -3.74 20.94 1.77
N LEU A 130 -5.00 20.49 1.79
CA LEU A 130 -5.96 20.78 0.72
C LEU A 130 -6.40 22.24 0.68
N ASP A 131 -6.39 22.95 1.80
CA ASP A 131 -6.66 24.40 1.84
C ASP A 131 -5.47 25.22 1.34
N LEU A 132 -4.26 24.66 1.46
CA LEU A 132 -3.00 25.18 0.92
C LEU A 132 -2.63 24.55 -0.44
N LEU A 133 -3.60 23.99 -1.17
CA LEU A 133 -3.35 23.26 -2.42
C LEU A 133 -2.57 24.09 -3.46
N TYR A 134 -2.73 25.42 -3.44
CA TYR A 134 -2.01 26.34 -4.32
C TYR A 134 -0.49 26.27 -4.15
N GLU A 135 0.04 25.85 -2.99
CA GLU A 135 1.48 25.68 -2.77
C GLU A 135 2.06 24.48 -3.53
N PHE A 136 1.21 23.52 -3.90
CA PHE A 136 1.57 22.31 -4.63
C PHE A 136 1.15 22.37 -6.10
N THR A 137 0.50 23.47 -6.53
CA THR A 137 -0.10 23.58 -7.86
C THR A 137 0.75 24.45 -8.77
N ASP A 138 1.11 23.92 -9.93
CA ASP A 138 1.83 24.66 -10.97
C ASP A 138 0.91 25.71 -11.67
N PRO A 139 1.47 26.65 -12.46
CA PRO A 139 0.67 27.62 -13.21
C PRO A 139 -0.32 27.02 -14.22
N SER A 140 -0.17 25.74 -14.58
CA SER A 140 -1.05 25.01 -15.49
C SER A 140 -2.18 24.26 -14.78
N GLY A 141 -2.25 24.34 -13.44
CA GLY A 141 -3.26 23.73 -12.61
C GLY A 141 -3.00 22.25 -12.28
N HIS A 142 -1.76 21.77 -12.43
CA HIS A 142 -1.35 20.43 -12.02
C HIS A 142 -0.73 20.45 -10.62
N VAL A 143 -1.18 19.52 -9.79
CA VAL A 143 -0.75 19.35 -8.40
C VAL A 143 0.39 18.34 -8.35
N ASP A 144 1.46 18.67 -7.63
CA ASP A 144 2.47 17.72 -7.18
C ASP A 144 1.89 16.83 -6.07
N VAL A 145 1.21 15.78 -6.50
CA VAL A 145 0.46 14.88 -5.61
C VAL A 145 1.37 14.13 -4.64
N LEU A 146 2.56 13.73 -5.07
CA LEU A 146 3.49 13.00 -4.21
C LEU A 146 3.96 13.89 -3.05
N ASN A 147 4.39 15.12 -3.33
CA ASN A 147 4.81 16.02 -2.26
C ASN A 147 3.65 16.46 -1.36
N LEU A 148 2.45 16.66 -1.92
CA LEU A 148 1.24 16.90 -1.13
C LEU A 148 0.98 15.75 -0.14
N LEU A 149 0.97 14.50 -0.62
CA LEU A 149 0.72 13.32 0.22
C LEU A 149 1.84 13.10 1.25
N ARG A 150 3.09 13.35 0.88
CA ARG A 150 4.23 13.32 1.79
C ARG A 150 4.10 14.34 2.93
N CYS A 151 3.72 15.58 2.63
CA CYS A 151 3.49 16.61 3.64
C CYS A 151 2.36 16.22 4.60
N ILE A 152 1.25 15.70 4.09
CA ILE A 152 0.14 15.19 4.93
C ILE A 152 0.66 14.13 5.90
N VAL A 153 1.38 13.13 5.39
CA VAL A 153 1.83 11.99 6.19
C VAL A 153 2.92 12.35 7.20
N VAL A 154 3.84 13.28 6.85
CA VAL A 154 4.83 13.82 7.79
C VAL A 154 4.16 14.61 8.91
N ASP A 155 3.19 15.47 8.58
CA ASP A 155 2.47 16.27 9.58
C ASP A 155 1.75 15.37 10.59
N VAL A 156 1.04 14.34 10.11
CA VAL A 156 0.40 13.34 10.98
C VAL A 156 1.42 12.61 11.86
N SER A 157 2.53 12.15 11.28
CA SER A 157 3.57 11.40 12.01
C SER A 157 4.22 12.27 13.08
N ASN A 158 4.52 13.53 12.76
CA ASN A 158 5.06 14.47 13.73
C ASN A 158 4.09 14.72 14.88
N ARG A 159 2.84 15.08 14.59
CA ARG A 159 1.82 15.39 15.60
C ARG A 159 1.53 14.20 16.53
N LEU A 160 1.63 12.97 16.02
CA LEU A 160 1.39 11.77 16.83
C LEU A 160 2.61 11.31 17.66
N PHE A 161 3.82 11.44 17.12
CA PHE A 161 4.98 10.73 17.68
C PHE A 161 6.09 11.62 18.22
N LEU A 162 6.12 12.90 17.85
CA LEU A 162 7.19 13.83 18.23
C LEU A 162 6.65 15.13 18.83
N GLY A 163 5.70 15.78 18.17
CA GLY A 163 5.03 16.97 18.65
C GLY A 163 5.92 18.22 18.69
N ILE A 164 6.84 18.36 17.73
CA ILE A 164 7.77 19.50 17.65
C ILE A 164 7.57 20.25 16.33
N PRO A 165 7.54 21.60 16.32
CA PRO A 165 7.50 22.36 15.08
C PRO A 165 8.69 22.00 14.17
N LEU A 166 8.39 21.63 12.93
CA LEU A 166 9.37 21.25 11.92
C LEU A 166 9.08 21.91 10.57
N ASN A 167 10.12 22.03 9.74
CA ASN A 167 9.97 22.46 8.36
C ASN A 167 9.72 21.21 7.49
N GLU A 168 8.46 20.99 7.10
CA GLU A 168 8.02 19.80 6.36
C GLU A 168 8.82 19.63 5.05
N LYS A 169 9.02 20.71 4.29
CA LYS A 169 9.70 20.68 2.98
C LYS A 169 11.18 20.32 3.11
N ASP A 170 11.89 20.94 4.04
CA ASP A 170 13.31 20.65 4.31
C ASP A 170 13.50 19.21 4.83
N LEU A 171 12.64 18.78 5.75
CA LEU A 171 12.68 17.43 6.28
C LEU A 171 12.44 16.39 5.17
N LEU A 172 11.47 16.60 4.29
CA LEU A 172 11.18 15.67 3.19
C LEU A 172 12.36 15.50 2.23
N LEU A 173 13.10 16.56 1.93
CA LEU A 173 14.32 16.47 1.12
C LEU A 173 15.38 15.58 1.79
N LYS A 174 15.57 15.74 3.11
CA LYS A 174 16.50 14.92 3.89
C LYS A 174 16.04 13.46 3.97
N ILE A 175 14.74 13.21 4.13
CA ILE A 175 14.15 11.86 4.12
C ILE A 175 14.39 11.19 2.77
N HIS A 176 14.12 11.87 1.65
CA HIS A 176 14.32 11.31 0.32
C HIS A 176 15.79 10.93 0.06
N ARG A 177 16.74 11.80 0.47
CA ARG A 177 18.19 11.51 0.38
C ARG A 177 18.61 10.33 1.25
N TYR A 178 18.06 10.24 2.47
CA TYR A 178 18.28 9.11 3.37
C TYR A 178 17.76 7.81 2.77
N PHE A 179 16.54 7.82 2.22
CA PHE A 179 15.91 6.65 1.62
C PHE A 179 16.65 6.18 0.36
N SER A 180 17.02 7.10 -0.53
CA SER A 180 17.88 6.79 -1.69
C SER A 180 19.22 6.18 -1.26
N THR A 181 19.82 6.71 -0.20
CA THR A 181 21.04 6.15 0.40
C THR A 181 20.79 4.75 0.94
N TRP A 182 19.73 4.55 1.72
CA TRP A 182 19.33 3.25 2.28
C TRP A 182 19.19 2.20 1.18
N GLN A 183 18.41 2.49 0.13
CA GLN A 183 18.25 1.59 -1.01
C GLN A 183 19.59 1.24 -1.66
N THR A 184 20.46 2.25 -1.84
CA THR A 184 21.73 2.07 -2.52
C THR A 184 22.69 1.21 -1.72
N VAL A 185 22.82 1.44 -0.40
CA VAL A 185 23.85 0.81 0.44
C VAL A 185 23.44 -0.53 1.06
N LEU A 186 22.14 -0.87 1.03
CA LEU A 186 21.59 -2.00 1.79
C LEU A 186 22.24 -3.35 1.47
N ILE A 187 22.56 -3.61 0.21
CA ILE A 187 23.11 -4.89 -0.27
C ILE A 187 24.48 -4.74 -0.96
N GLN A 188 25.15 -3.60 -0.78
CA GLN A 188 26.45 -3.36 -1.41
C GLN A 188 27.55 -4.20 -0.78
N PRO A 189 28.48 -4.74 -1.60
CA PRO A 189 29.61 -5.49 -1.09
C PRO A 189 30.58 -4.57 -0.34
N ASP A 190 31.37 -5.16 0.54
CA ASP A 190 32.36 -4.46 1.36
C ASP A 190 33.37 -3.62 0.55
N LEU A 191 33.64 -4.00 -0.71
CA LEU A 191 34.49 -3.26 -1.64
C LEU A 191 33.90 -1.88 -2.01
N PHE A 192 32.57 -1.76 -2.10
CA PHE A 192 31.89 -0.49 -2.40
C PHE A 192 32.26 0.59 -1.37
N PHE A 193 32.30 0.21 -0.09
CA PHE A 193 32.65 1.11 1.01
C PHE A 193 34.15 1.44 1.11
N ARG A 194 35.01 0.76 0.33
CA ARG A 194 36.42 1.15 0.18
C ARG A 194 36.60 2.29 -0.82
N LEU A 195 35.62 2.52 -1.70
CA LEU A 195 35.62 3.64 -2.64
C LEU A 195 35.19 4.92 -1.91
N ASN A 196 36.19 5.65 -1.41
CA ASN A 196 36.00 6.78 -0.48
C ASN A 196 35.03 7.87 -0.95
N ILE A 197 34.87 8.13 -2.24
CA ILE A 197 34.06 9.28 -2.72
C ILE A 197 32.56 8.96 -2.60
N VAL A 198 32.13 7.84 -3.20
CA VAL A 198 30.72 7.43 -3.23
C VAL A 198 30.22 7.09 -1.82
N SER A 199 31.03 6.37 -1.04
CA SER A 199 30.69 6.05 0.34
C SER A 199 30.55 7.31 1.23
N LYS A 200 31.36 8.35 0.98
CA LYS A 200 31.25 9.62 1.71
C LYS A 200 29.96 10.36 1.40
N GLN A 201 29.54 10.39 0.14
CA GLN A 201 28.29 11.06 -0.26
C GLN A 201 27.08 10.45 0.45
N HIS A 202 26.99 9.12 0.45
CA HIS A 202 25.93 8.40 1.17
C HIS A 202 26.00 8.61 2.68
N HIS A 203 27.19 8.57 3.26
CA HIS A 203 27.35 8.83 4.68
C HIS A 203 26.92 10.24 5.07
N LEU A 204 27.24 11.26 4.26
CA LEU A 204 26.81 12.63 4.49
C LEU A 204 25.28 12.78 4.40
N ALA A 205 24.65 12.17 3.40
CA ALA A 205 23.19 12.18 3.26
C ALA A 205 22.48 11.50 4.44
N ALA A 206 23.00 10.35 4.89
CA ALA A 206 22.47 9.67 6.06
C ALA A 206 22.64 10.50 7.35
N LYS A 207 23.83 11.10 7.51
CA LYS A 207 24.16 11.94 8.65
C LYS A 207 23.31 13.22 8.70
N GLU A 208 23.00 13.84 7.56
CA GLU A 208 22.15 15.04 7.50
C GLU A 208 20.79 14.82 8.16
N LEU A 209 20.13 13.68 7.89
CA LEU A 209 18.87 13.34 8.55
C LEU A 209 19.07 12.94 10.02
N GLN A 210 20.14 12.21 10.34
CA GLN A 210 20.43 11.83 11.73
C GLN A 210 20.67 13.06 12.62
N ASP A 211 21.44 14.03 12.14
CA ASP A 211 21.70 15.30 12.85
C ASP A 211 20.41 16.11 13.01
N GLU A 212 19.53 16.13 12.00
CA GLU A 212 18.20 16.74 12.11
C GLU A 212 17.35 16.05 13.20
N MET A 213 17.34 14.72 13.24
CA MET A 213 16.59 13.97 14.25
C MET A 213 17.15 14.20 15.66
N GLU A 214 18.47 14.29 15.82
CA GLU A 214 19.09 14.64 17.10
C GLU A 214 18.64 16.03 17.57
N ASN A 215 18.65 17.03 16.67
CA ASN A 215 18.17 18.38 16.99
C ASN A 215 16.70 18.40 17.40
N LEU A 216 15.84 17.61 16.74
CA LEU A 216 14.42 17.50 17.09
C LEU A 216 14.21 16.81 18.43
N VAL A 217 14.98 15.75 18.73
CA VAL A 217 14.95 15.07 20.03
C VAL A 217 15.41 16.02 21.15
N GLU A 218 16.43 16.84 20.91
CA GLU A 218 16.90 17.82 21.90
C GLU A 218 15.84 18.91 22.17
N LYS A 219 15.21 19.45 21.12
CA LYS A 219 14.05 20.35 21.28
C LYS A 219 12.94 19.68 22.09
N LYS A 220 12.68 18.39 21.85
CA LYS A 220 11.70 17.62 22.62
C LYS A 220 12.07 17.50 24.10
N ARG A 221 13.35 17.26 24.42
CA ARG A 221 13.84 17.26 25.81
C ARG A 221 13.61 18.60 26.50
N GLN A 222 13.89 19.70 25.81
CA GLN A 222 13.69 21.05 26.35
C GLN A 222 12.21 21.29 26.68
N VAL A 223 11.30 20.88 25.80
CA VAL A 223 9.85 20.97 26.06
C VAL A 223 9.45 20.12 27.26
N ILE A 224 9.93 18.87 27.36
CA ILE A 224 9.66 17.98 28.49
C ILE A 224 10.13 18.60 29.80
N ASN A 225 11.35 19.14 29.86
CA ASN A 225 11.91 19.73 31.07
C ASN A 225 11.18 21.00 31.53
N ASN A 226 10.55 21.73 30.59
CA ASN A 226 9.81 22.96 30.88
C ASN A 226 8.31 22.72 31.17
N THR A 227 7.84 21.47 31.09
CA THR A 227 6.43 21.12 31.28
C THR A 227 6.21 20.59 32.70
N GLU A 228 5.39 21.27 33.51
CA GLU A 228 5.12 20.88 34.90
C GLU A 228 4.39 19.53 35.02
N LYS A 229 3.54 19.18 34.05
CA LYS A 229 2.76 17.94 34.04
C LYS A 229 2.59 17.39 32.62
N LEU A 230 3.07 16.17 32.40
CA LEU A 230 2.89 15.44 31.15
C LEU A 230 1.63 14.57 31.26
N ASP A 231 0.50 15.12 30.81
CA ASP A 231 -0.79 14.41 30.83
C ASP A 231 -0.93 13.39 29.68
N ASP A 232 -0.15 13.54 28.61
CA ASP A 232 -0.16 12.65 27.45
C ASP A 232 1.29 12.40 26.98
N MET A 233 1.64 11.12 26.82
CA MET A 233 3.00 10.69 26.52
C MET A 233 3.04 10.20 25.07
N ASP A 234 3.67 10.99 24.21
CA ASP A 234 3.96 10.56 22.85
C ASP A 234 5.19 9.64 22.78
N PHE A 235 5.39 9.04 21.62
CA PHE A 235 6.46 8.07 21.36
C PHE A 235 7.86 8.61 21.70
N ALA A 236 8.20 9.82 21.25
CA ALA A 236 9.50 10.43 21.54
C ALA A 236 9.71 10.66 23.05
N THR A 237 8.66 11.09 23.74
CA THR A 237 8.68 11.28 25.20
C THR A 237 8.95 9.97 25.92
N GLU A 238 8.25 8.88 25.55
CA GLU A 238 8.48 7.56 26.15
C GLU A 238 9.91 7.06 25.94
N LEU A 239 10.48 7.25 24.74
CA LEU A 239 11.86 6.88 24.45
C LEU A 239 12.88 7.69 25.25
N ILE A 240 12.65 9.00 25.42
CA ILE A 240 13.49 9.88 26.24
C ILE A 240 13.47 9.41 27.71
N PHE A 241 12.30 9.06 28.25
CA PHE A 241 12.23 8.50 29.60
C PHE A 241 12.93 7.16 29.70
N ALA A 242 12.75 6.25 28.74
CA ALA A 242 13.46 4.97 28.73
C ALA A 242 14.99 5.20 28.75
N GLN A 243 15.49 6.16 27.98
CA GLN A 243 16.91 6.53 28.06
C GLN A 243 17.32 7.07 29.42
N ASN A 244 16.52 7.94 30.04
CA ASN A 244 16.83 8.49 31.36
C ASN A 244 16.90 7.40 32.44
N HIS A 245 16.15 6.31 32.29
CA HIS A 245 16.21 5.12 33.15
C HIS A 245 17.31 4.12 32.76
N GLY A 246 18.16 4.45 31.77
CA GLY A 246 19.23 3.58 31.29
C GLY A 246 18.74 2.39 30.46
N GLU A 247 17.47 2.40 30.01
CA GLU A 247 16.91 1.32 29.22
C GLU A 247 17.30 1.38 27.74
N LEU A 248 17.53 2.57 27.22
CA LEU A 248 17.91 2.85 25.83
C LEU A 248 19.11 3.80 25.79
N SER A 249 19.96 3.68 24.77
CA SER A 249 21.01 4.67 24.53
C SER A 249 20.46 5.91 23.79
N ALA A 250 21.21 7.01 23.80
CA ALA A 250 20.86 8.20 23.00
C ALA A 250 20.75 7.87 21.49
N ASN A 251 21.64 7.00 21.00
CA ASN A 251 21.61 6.55 19.61
C ASN A 251 20.35 5.72 19.31
N ASP A 252 19.92 4.87 20.25
CA ASP A 252 18.67 4.12 20.10
C ASP A 252 17.48 5.07 20.00
N VAL A 253 17.39 6.08 20.88
CA VAL A 253 16.30 7.07 20.85
C VAL A 253 16.29 7.81 19.53
N ARG A 254 17.43 8.37 19.09
CA ARG A 254 17.54 9.07 17.80
C ARG A 254 17.10 8.17 16.65
N GLN A 255 17.61 6.95 16.57
CA GLN A 255 17.29 6.03 15.48
C GLN A 255 15.82 5.60 15.51
N CYS A 256 15.22 5.40 16.69
CA CYS A 256 13.81 5.05 16.79
C CYS A 256 12.89 6.18 16.34
N VAL A 257 13.19 7.43 16.73
CA VAL A 257 12.45 8.61 16.28
C VAL A 257 12.60 8.78 14.76
N LEU A 258 13.82 8.62 14.23
CA LEU A 258 14.09 8.63 12.79
C LEU A 258 13.22 7.61 12.06
N GLU A 259 13.27 6.34 12.47
CA GLU A 259 12.52 5.25 11.83
C GLU A 259 11.01 5.47 11.89
N MET A 260 10.48 6.04 12.97
CA MET A 260 9.07 6.39 13.07
C MET A 260 8.68 7.48 12.05
N VAL A 261 9.51 8.51 11.91
CA VAL A 261 9.24 9.65 11.01
C VAL A 261 9.35 9.28 9.54
N ILE A 262 10.33 8.44 9.15
CA ILE A 262 10.52 8.07 7.74
C ILE A 262 9.56 6.98 7.24
N ALA A 263 8.99 6.18 8.15
CA ALA A 263 8.25 4.98 7.77
C ALA A 263 7.04 5.29 6.86
N ALA A 264 6.29 6.32 7.19
CA ALA A 264 5.04 6.63 6.50
C ALA A 264 5.24 7.44 5.20
N PRO A 265 6.10 8.48 5.14
CA PRO A 265 6.31 9.25 3.92
C PRO A 265 6.75 8.42 2.71
N ASP A 266 7.65 7.44 2.86
CA ASP A 266 8.15 6.66 1.72
C ASP A 266 7.28 5.45 1.34
N THR A 267 6.30 5.08 2.18
CA THR A 267 5.43 3.91 1.90
C THR A 267 3.97 4.28 1.69
N LEU A 268 3.41 5.06 2.61
CA LEU A 268 1.99 5.40 2.61
C LEU A 268 1.66 6.45 1.54
N SER A 269 2.51 7.48 1.37
CA SER A 269 2.27 8.51 0.34
C SER A 269 2.30 7.92 -1.07
N ILE A 270 3.25 7.01 -1.35
CA ILE A 270 3.37 6.31 -2.62
C ILE A 270 2.19 5.35 -2.83
N SER A 271 1.77 4.65 -1.78
CA SER A 271 0.58 3.78 -1.85
C SER A 271 -0.67 4.59 -2.19
N LEU A 272 -0.87 5.73 -1.53
CA LEU A 272 -1.96 6.67 -1.81
C LEU A 272 -1.89 7.22 -3.23
N PHE A 273 -0.70 7.55 -3.73
CA PHE A 273 -0.49 8.01 -5.10
C PHE A 273 -0.93 6.94 -6.13
N PHE A 274 -0.48 5.69 -5.98
CA PHE A 274 -0.93 4.60 -6.86
C PHE A 274 -2.43 4.34 -6.73
N MET A 275 -3.00 4.45 -5.52
CA MET A 275 -4.45 4.36 -5.31
C MET A 275 -5.20 5.46 -6.09
N LEU A 276 -4.74 6.70 -6.09
CA LEU A 276 -5.36 7.78 -6.87
C LEU A 276 -5.30 7.50 -8.38
N LEU A 277 -4.19 6.96 -8.90
CA LEU A 277 -4.09 6.51 -10.29
C LEU A 277 -5.04 5.36 -10.61
N LEU A 278 -5.19 4.40 -9.70
CA LEU A 278 -6.08 3.24 -9.86
C LEU A 278 -7.56 3.66 -9.82
N LEU A 279 -7.93 4.63 -8.98
CA LEU A 279 -9.30 5.18 -8.98
C LEU A 279 -9.65 5.79 -10.34
N LYS A 280 -8.74 6.58 -10.93
CA LYS A 280 -9.03 7.17 -12.24
C LYS A 280 -9.18 6.12 -13.34
N GLN A 281 -8.37 5.07 -13.30
CA GLN A 281 -8.46 3.95 -14.25
C GLN A 281 -9.73 3.11 -14.06
N ASN A 282 -10.38 3.23 -12.89
CA ASN A 282 -11.55 2.45 -12.51
C ASN A 282 -12.66 3.38 -11.99
N SER A 283 -13.15 4.30 -12.83
CA SER A 283 -14.11 5.35 -12.42
C SER A 283 -15.38 4.80 -11.77
N GLY A 284 -15.85 3.60 -12.18
CA GLY A 284 -16.99 2.93 -11.54
C GLY A 284 -16.74 2.53 -10.08
N VAL A 285 -15.48 2.31 -9.68
CA VAL A 285 -15.08 2.08 -8.29
C VAL A 285 -15.06 3.41 -7.52
N GLU A 286 -14.52 4.47 -8.12
CA GLU A 286 -14.55 5.82 -7.52
C GLU A 286 -15.99 6.25 -7.20
N GLU A 287 -16.93 6.05 -8.13
CA GLU A 287 -18.36 6.34 -7.90
C GLU A 287 -18.95 5.53 -6.73
N GLN A 288 -18.61 4.25 -6.62
CA GLN A 288 -19.09 3.41 -5.52
C GLN A 288 -18.56 3.89 -4.17
N ILE A 289 -17.28 4.27 -4.11
CA ILE A 289 -16.64 4.80 -2.88
C ILE A 289 -17.28 6.13 -2.49
N VAL A 290 -17.50 7.03 -3.45
CA VAL A 290 -18.14 8.33 -3.17
C VAL A 290 -19.55 8.15 -2.65
N ARG A 291 -20.36 7.25 -3.25
CA ARG A 291 -21.70 6.93 -2.74
C ARG A 291 -21.66 6.31 -1.34
N GLU A 292 -20.67 5.46 -1.06
CA GLU A 292 -20.46 4.90 0.29
C GLU A 292 -20.15 6.00 1.31
N ILE A 293 -19.27 6.95 0.97
CA ILE A 293 -18.94 8.10 1.82
C ILE A 293 -20.18 8.96 2.06
N GLU A 294 -20.93 9.32 1.02
CA GLU A 294 -22.17 10.10 1.13
C GLU A 294 -23.21 9.41 2.03
N THR A 295 -23.32 8.07 1.93
CA THR A 295 -24.31 7.30 2.69
C THR A 295 -23.93 7.14 4.16
N GLN A 296 -22.65 6.86 4.46
CA GLN A 296 -22.20 6.54 5.82
C GLN A 296 -21.83 7.79 6.63
N ILE A 297 -21.33 8.82 5.96
CA ILE A 297 -20.77 10.02 6.60
C ILE A 297 -21.64 11.23 6.28
N GLY A 298 -21.96 11.47 5.00
CA GLY A 298 -22.63 12.69 4.56
C GLY A 298 -21.70 13.90 4.61
N ASP A 299 -22.20 15.06 5.04
CA ASP A 299 -21.45 16.33 5.03
C ASP A 299 -20.62 16.59 6.32
N ARG A 300 -20.67 15.69 7.30
CA ARG A 300 -19.92 15.83 8.56
C ARG A 300 -18.47 15.37 8.42
N ASP A 301 -17.64 15.77 9.38
CA ASP A 301 -16.26 15.28 9.47
C ASP A 301 -16.20 13.77 9.78
N VAL A 302 -15.16 13.12 9.24
CA VAL A 302 -14.89 11.69 9.42
C VAL A 302 -14.51 11.40 10.87
N GLN A 303 -15.17 10.42 11.47
CA GLN A 303 -14.90 9.94 12.82
C GLN A 303 -14.35 8.50 12.79
N SER A 304 -13.69 8.10 13.88
CA SER A 304 -13.08 6.77 13.99
C SER A 304 -14.09 5.62 13.84
N ALA A 305 -15.32 5.81 14.33
CA ALA A 305 -16.40 4.83 14.21
C ALA A 305 -16.83 4.60 12.74
N ASP A 306 -16.68 5.60 11.88
CA ASP A 306 -17.13 5.53 10.48
C ASP A 306 -16.28 4.58 9.65
N LEU A 307 -14.97 4.54 9.95
CA LEU A 307 -14.00 3.80 9.15
C LEU A 307 -14.29 2.30 9.08
N GLN A 308 -14.99 1.74 10.07
CA GLN A 308 -15.39 0.33 10.09
C GLN A 308 -16.53 0.04 9.09
N ASN A 309 -17.34 1.04 8.76
CA ASN A 309 -18.48 0.89 7.86
C ASN A 309 -18.12 1.11 6.38
N LEU A 310 -16.93 1.66 6.09
CA LEU A 310 -16.44 1.90 4.73
C LEU A 310 -15.87 0.62 4.09
N CYS A 311 -16.76 -0.30 3.75
CA CYS A 311 -16.45 -1.64 3.25
C CYS A 311 -15.95 -1.64 1.81
N ILE A 312 -16.51 -0.80 0.93
CA ILE A 312 -16.07 -0.64 -0.46
C ILE A 312 -14.67 -0.02 -0.48
N LEU A 313 -14.45 1.05 0.30
CA LEU A 313 -13.14 1.67 0.44
C LEU A 313 -12.11 0.69 0.98
N GLU A 314 -12.46 -0.13 1.98
CA GLU A 314 -11.56 -1.16 2.49
C GLU A 314 -11.18 -2.20 1.43
N ARG A 315 -12.15 -2.68 0.64
CA ARG A 315 -11.87 -3.60 -0.48
C ARG A 315 -10.97 -2.96 -1.52
N PHE A 316 -11.22 -1.69 -1.86
CA PHE A 316 -10.38 -0.93 -2.77
C PHE A 316 -8.93 -0.79 -2.30
N ILE A 317 -8.72 -0.48 -1.01
CA ILE A 317 -7.38 -0.38 -0.42
C ILE A 317 -6.68 -1.75 -0.49
N LYS A 318 -7.37 -2.84 -0.11
CA LYS A 318 -6.79 -4.19 -0.16
C LYS A 318 -6.46 -4.62 -1.59
N GLU A 319 -7.33 -4.37 -2.54
CA GLU A 319 -7.09 -4.68 -3.96
C GLU A 319 -5.95 -3.85 -4.54
N SER A 320 -5.82 -2.58 -4.14
CA SER A 320 -4.69 -1.73 -4.56
C SER A 320 -3.36 -2.28 -4.03
N LEU A 321 -3.30 -2.65 -2.74
CA LEU A 321 -2.11 -3.25 -2.13
C LEU A 321 -1.79 -4.64 -2.70
N ARG A 322 -2.78 -5.37 -3.22
CA ARG A 322 -2.60 -6.67 -3.88
C ARG A 322 -2.08 -6.51 -5.32
N PHE A 323 -2.73 -5.64 -6.09
CA PHE A 323 -2.51 -5.50 -7.53
C PHE A 323 -1.22 -4.75 -7.83
N HIS A 324 -0.95 -3.67 -7.06
CA HIS A 324 0.19 -2.78 -7.24
C HIS A 324 0.83 -2.42 -5.89
N PRO A 325 1.50 -3.38 -5.22
CA PRO A 325 2.14 -3.17 -3.92
C PRO A 325 3.34 -2.22 -4.00
N VAL A 326 3.46 -1.30 -3.04
CA VAL A 326 4.70 -0.52 -2.83
C VAL A 326 5.80 -1.41 -2.23
N VAL A 327 5.45 -2.26 -1.26
CA VAL A 327 6.37 -3.24 -0.67
C VAL A 327 5.95 -4.62 -1.16
N ASP A 328 6.64 -5.15 -2.16
CA ASP A 328 6.33 -6.39 -2.86
C ASP A 328 7.17 -7.59 -2.40
N PHE A 329 8.21 -7.36 -1.59
CA PHE A 329 8.96 -8.43 -0.92
C PHE A 329 9.29 -8.14 0.55
N ILE A 330 9.57 -9.20 1.31
CA ILE A 330 10.00 -9.14 2.71
C ILE A 330 11.31 -9.92 2.88
N MET A 331 12.33 -9.26 3.41
CA MET A 331 13.62 -9.89 3.74
C MET A 331 13.58 -10.50 5.14
N ARG A 332 13.98 -11.76 5.30
CA ARG A 332 14.15 -12.47 6.57
C ARG A 332 15.48 -13.23 6.61
N ARG A 333 15.94 -13.61 7.80
CA ARG A 333 17.11 -14.48 8.02
C ARG A 333 16.75 -15.56 9.02
N ALA A 334 17.11 -16.81 8.72
CA ALA A 334 16.90 -17.96 9.59
C ALA A 334 17.83 -17.87 10.82
N LEU A 335 17.27 -18.00 12.02
CA LEU A 335 18.04 -17.96 13.27
C LEU A 335 18.55 -19.34 13.71
N ASP A 336 17.90 -20.40 13.25
CA ASP A 336 18.22 -21.82 13.47
C ASP A 336 17.78 -22.66 12.25
N ASP A 337 18.30 -23.89 12.15
CA ASP A 337 17.94 -24.86 11.11
C ASP A 337 16.44 -25.19 11.13
N ASP A 338 15.82 -25.34 9.97
CA ASP A 338 14.39 -25.66 9.80
C ASP A 338 14.12 -26.36 8.45
N TYR A 339 12.89 -26.83 8.24
CA TYR A 339 12.41 -27.35 6.97
C TYR A 339 11.18 -26.58 6.49
N ILE A 340 11.26 -26.01 5.28
CA ILE A 340 10.15 -25.30 4.63
C ILE A 340 9.70 -26.11 3.43
N ASP A 341 8.43 -26.52 3.39
CA ASP A 341 7.84 -27.29 2.28
C ASP A 341 8.68 -28.52 1.86
N GLY A 342 9.36 -29.15 2.82
CA GLY A 342 10.21 -30.33 2.61
C GLY A 342 11.67 -30.02 2.24
N TYR A 343 12.04 -28.75 2.13
CA TYR A 343 13.41 -28.34 1.86
C TYR A 343 14.13 -27.88 3.13
N ARG A 344 15.38 -28.30 3.31
CA ARG A 344 16.21 -27.85 4.44
C ARG A 344 16.62 -26.38 4.26
N VAL A 345 16.44 -25.60 5.32
CA VAL A 345 16.93 -24.23 5.45
C VAL A 345 17.88 -24.18 6.63
N ALA A 346 19.16 -23.92 6.37
CA ALA A 346 20.17 -23.84 7.41
C ALA A 346 20.07 -22.52 8.20
N LYS A 347 20.57 -22.54 9.43
CA LYS A 347 20.81 -21.34 10.23
C LYS A 347 21.65 -20.34 9.44
N GLY A 348 21.24 -19.07 9.46
CA GLY A 348 21.93 -17.99 8.78
C GLY A 348 21.48 -17.76 7.33
N THR A 349 20.76 -18.69 6.71
CA THR A 349 20.22 -18.53 5.36
C THR A 349 19.34 -17.27 5.25
N ASN A 350 19.57 -16.50 4.19
CA ASN A 350 18.79 -15.30 3.88
C ASN A 350 17.57 -15.69 3.04
N LEU A 351 16.41 -15.09 3.32
CA LEU A 351 15.17 -15.38 2.61
C LEU A 351 14.53 -14.09 2.08
N ILE A 352 14.15 -14.09 0.81
CA ILE A 352 13.37 -13.03 0.18
C ILE A 352 11.98 -13.57 -0.12
N LEU A 353 10.97 -13.10 0.61
CA LEU A 353 9.58 -13.49 0.44
C LEU A 353 8.91 -12.57 -0.57
N ASN A 354 8.71 -13.01 -1.81
CA ASN A 354 8.10 -12.22 -2.86
C ASN A 354 6.57 -12.26 -2.73
N ILE A 355 6.04 -11.39 -1.87
CA ILE A 355 4.61 -11.31 -1.57
C ILE A 355 3.80 -10.74 -2.74
N GLY A 356 4.38 -9.88 -3.58
CA GLY A 356 3.73 -9.36 -4.79
C GLY A 356 3.42 -10.47 -5.80
N ARG A 357 4.37 -11.39 -6.04
CA ARG A 357 4.15 -12.58 -6.87
C ARG A 357 3.21 -13.59 -6.18
N MET A 358 3.31 -13.75 -4.86
CA MET A 358 2.38 -14.58 -4.09
C MET A 358 0.92 -14.12 -4.26
N HIS A 359 0.67 -12.80 -4.24
CA HIS A 359 -0.66 -12.22 -4.41
C HIS A 359 -1.27 -12.38 -5.82
N LYS A 360 -0.49 -12.91 -6.78
CA LYS A 360 -0.92 -13.13 -8.17
C LYS A 360 -0.96 -14.61 -8.58
N SER A 361 -0.65 -15.55 -7.69
CA SER A 361 -0.41 -16.95 -8.07
C SER A 361 -1.42 -17.96 -7.52
N GLU A 362 -1.80 -17.90 -6.24
CA GLU A 362 -2.45 -19.05 -5.60
C GLU A 362 -3.95 -18.92 -5.29
N PHE A 363 -4.44 -17.74 -4.91
CA PHE A 363 -5.77 -17.60 -4.29
C PHE A 363 -6.79 -16.79 -5.10
N PHE A 364 -6.35 -15.67 -5.67
CA PHE A 364 -7.27 -14.70 -6.29
C PHE A 364 -7.77 -15.18 -7.65
N GLN A 365 -9.07 -15.02 -7.91
CA GLN A 365 -9.72 -15.48 -9.14
C GLN A 365 -9.26 -14.70 -10.37
N ARG A 366 -9.07 -13.38 -10.24
CA ARG A 366 -8.58 -12.49 -11.30
C ARG A 366 -7.25 -11.85 -10.85
N PRO A 367 -6.17 -12.63 -10.77
CA PRO A 367 -4.93 -12.17 -10.14
C PRO A 367 -4.23 -11.05 -10.93
N ASN A 368 -4.40 -11.03 -12.25
CA ASN A 368 -3.74 -10.09 -13.15
C ASN A 368 -4.63 -8.90 -13.56
N GLU A 369 -5.82 -8.79 -12.97
CA GLU A 369 -6.74 -7.67 -13.19
C GLU A 369 -6.97 -6.94 -11.87
N PHE A 370 -7.17 -5.62 -11.95
CA PHE A 370 -7.61 -4.85 -10.80
C PHE A 370 -9.13 -5.01 -10.68
N SER A 371 -9.60 -5.72 -9.66
CA SER A 371 -11.02 -5.96 -9.45
C SER A 371 -11.36 -6.13 -7.98
N LEU A 372 -12.37 -5.40 -7.50
CA LEU A 372 -12.85 -5.54 -6.12
C LEU A 372 -13.44 -6.92 -5.83
N ASP A 373 -13.82 -7.67 -6.87
CA ASP A 373 -14.38 -9.03 -6.77
C ASP A 373 -13.37 -10.02 -6.18
N ASN A 374 -12.07 -9.73 -6.29
CA ASN A 374 -10.99 -10.47 -5.63
C ASN A 374 -11.11 -10.43 -4.09
N PHE A 375 -11.79 -9.42 -3.55
CA PHE A 375 -12.10 -9.23 -2.14
C PHE A 375 -13.60 -9.17 -1.86
N GLU A 376 -14.42 -9.51 -2.85
CA GLU A 376 -15.84 -9.69 -2.65
C GLU A 376 -16.10 -11.06 -2.03
N ASN A 377 -17.09 -11.14 -1.14
CA ASN A 377 -17.47 -12.36 -0.46
C ASN A 377 -18.05 -13.35 -1.48
N ASN A 378 -17.20 -14.02 -2.25
CA ASN A 378 -17.64 -14.98 -3.26
C ASN A 378 -17.77 -16.40 -2.68
N VAL A 379 -19.01 -16.61 -2.23
CA VAL A 379 -19.87 -17.78 -2.41
C VAL A 379 -19.61 -18.99 -1.50
N SER A 380 -20.60 -19.19 -0.62
CA SER A 380 -21.37 -20.42 -0.52
C SER A 380 -20.69 -21.61 -1.20
N THR A 381 -19.98 -22.43 -0.44
CA THR A 381 -19.79 -23.81 -0.89
C THR A 381 -21.18 -24.31 -1.24
N LEU A 382 -21.40 -24.54 -2.53
CA LEU A 382 -22.59 -25.17 -3.08
C LEU A 382 -22.53 -26.63 -2.63
N VAL A 383 -22.70 -26.84 -1.32
CA VAL A 383 -23.08 -28.14 -0.81
C VAL A 383 -24.47 -28.30 -1.37
N TYR A 384 -24.59 -29.19 -2.37
CA TYR A 384 -25.86 -29.79 -2.76
C TYR A 384 -26.43 -30.55 -1.55
N MET A 385 -26.89 -29.83 -0.52
CA MET A 385 -27.76 -30.37 0.50
C MET A 385 -29.17 -30.03 0.05
N THR A 386 -29.88 -31.08 -0.29
CA THR A 386 -31.33 -31.19 -0.45
C THR A 386 -32.11 -30.14 0.33
N TRP A 387 -33.19 -29.63 -0.31
CA TRP A 387 -34.11 -28.53 0.03
C TRP A 387 -34.72 -28.45 1.46
N ALA A 388 -34.19 -29.14 2.46
CA ALA A 388 -34.73 -29.19 3.82
C ALA A 388 -34.03 -28.27 4.84
N THR A 389 -32.93 -27.57 4.51
CA THR A 389 -32.14 -26.79 5.49
C THR A 389 -32.05 -25.29 5.17
N ILE A 390 -33.02 -24.72 4.45
CA ILE A 390 -32.98 -23.30 4.04
C ILE A 390 -33.29 -22.32 5.19
N SER A 391 -33.93 -22.76 6.27
CA SER A 391 -34.26 -21.87 7.40
C SER A 391 -33.14 -21.68 8.44
N LEU A 392 -32.09 -22.51 8.44
CA LEU A 392 -30.98 -22.41 9.41
C LEU A 392 -29.72 -21.73 8.83
N LEU A 393 -29.59 -21.65 7.51
CA LEU A 393 -28.41 -21.08 6.83
C LEU A 393 -28.41 -19.55 6.70
N LYS A 394 -29.51 -18.87 7.05
CA LYS A 394 -29.60 -17.40 7.04
C LYS A 394 -28.83 -16.74 8.20
N LEU A 395 -28.35 -17.52 9.17
CA LEU A 395 -27.72 -17.04 10.41
C LEU A 395 -26.19 -17.12 10.43
N ILE A 396 -25.54 -17.65 9.39
CA ILE A 396 -24.08 -17.71 9.31
C ILE A 396 -23.63 -16.77 8.18
N TRP A 397 -23.78 -15.47 8.40
CA TRP A 397 -23.06 -14.42 7.68
C TRP A 397 -21.59 -14.45 8.13
N VAL A 398 -20.87 -15.53 7.82
CA VAL A 398 -19.41 -15.53 7.96
C VAL A 398 -18.88 -14.75 6.77
N SER A 399 -18.57 -13.48 7.02
CA SER A 399 -17.72 -12.65 6.17
C SER A 399 -16.48 -13.46 5.83
N SER A 400 -16.48 -14.06 4.65
CA SER A 400 -15.37 -14.88 4.18
C SER A 400 -14.29 -13.94 3.68
N GLN A 401 -13.54 -13.40 4.65
CA GLN A 401 -12.35 -12.62 4.39
C GLN A 401 -11.30 -13.53 3.74
N VAL A 402 -10.57 -12.98 2.76
CA VAL A 402 -9.39 -13.63 2.18
C VAL A 402 -8.51 -14.15 3.33
N PRO A 403 -8.25 -15.47 3.43
CA PRO A 403 -7.48 -16.01 4.54
C PRO A 403 -6.11 -15.35 4.57
N SER A 404 -5.67 -14.91 5.76
CA SER A 404 -4.42 -14.16 5.89
C SER A 404 -3.24 -14.86 5.23
N ARG A 405 -3.17 -16.19 5.25
CA ARG A 405 -2.09 -16.95 4.58
C ARG A 405 -1.90 -16.62 3.09
N TYR A 406 -2.95 -16.18 2.39
CA TYR A 406 -2.93 -15.87 0.96
C TYR A 406 -2.78 -14.38 0.64
N PHE A 407 -2.99 -13.50 1.64
CA PHE A 407 -2.87 -12.05 1.47
C PHE A 407 -2.16 -11.43 2.68
N GLN A 408 -0.93 -10.98 2.46
CA GLN A 408 0.01 -10.50 3.48
C GLN A 408 0.65 -9.15 3.09
N PRO A 409 -0.13 -8.08 2.81
CA PRO A 409 0.43 -6.79 2.38
C PRO A 409 1.31 -6.12 3.45
N PHE A 410 1.12 -6.49 4.72
CA PHE A 410 1.87 -5.99 5.87
C PHE A 410 2.70 -7.07 6.57
N GLY A 411 2.77 -8.28 5.97
CA GLY A 411 3.26 -9.48 6.63
C GLY A 411 2.44 -9.91 7.85
N CYS A 412 2.85 -11.00 8.51
CA CYS A 412 2.26 -11.48 9.75
C CYS A 412 3.32 -11.97 10.74
N GLY A 413 2.84 -12.44 11.91
CA GLY A 413 3.67 -13.00 12.96
C GLY A 413 4.49 -11.96 13.74
N PRO A 414 5.54 -12.41 14.45
CA PRO A 414 6.24 -11.59 15.45
C PRO A 414 6.94 -10.35 14.88
N ARG A 415 7.40 -10.40 13.63
CA ARG A 415 8.06 -9.27 12.93
C ARG A 415 7.22 -8.70 11.77
N ALA A 416 5.89 -8.76 11.89
CA ALA A 416 4.98 -8.06 10.98
C ALA A 416 5.18 -6.53 11.01
N CYS A 417 4.65 -5.82 10.02
CA CYS A 417 4.59 -4.35 10.07
C CYS A 417 3.90 -3.90 11.37
N VAL A 418 4.59 -3.07 12.15
CA VAL A 418 4.07 -2.56 13.42
C VAL A 418 2.96 -1.53 13.20
N GLY A 419 3.01 -0.80 12.08
CA GLY A 419 2.02 0.19 11.68
C GLY A 419 0.85 -0.34 10.85
N LYS A 420 0.63 -1.66 10.77
CA LYS A 420 -0.39 -2.24 9.85
C LYS A 420 -1.81 -1.70 10.06
N HIS A 421 -2.19 -1.43 11.32
CA HIS A 421 -3.53 -0.94 11.67
C HIS A 421 -3.65 0.56 11.42
N ILE A 422 -2.66 1.33 11.88
CA ILE A 422 -2.64 2.78 11.67
C ILE A 422 -2.52 3.14 10.19
N ALA A 423 -1.75 2.38 9.40
CA ALA A 423 -1.66 2.58 7.95
C ALA A 423 -3.04 2.47 7.29
N MET A 424 -3.82 1.42 7.58
CA MET A 424 -5.19 1.27 7.07
C MET A 424 -6.10 2.42 7.48
N VAL A 425 -5.99 2.87 8.74
CA VAL A 425 -6.77 4.01 9.25
C VAL A 425 -6.41 5.31 8.55
N MET A 426 -5.11 5.62 8.44
CA MET A 426 -4.62 6.81 7.76
C MET A 426 -4.98 6.80 6.28
N THR A 427 -4.82 5.67 5.58
CA THR A 427 -5.22 5.53 4.17
C THR A 427 -6.70 5.84 4.00
N LYS A 428 -7.58 5.26 4.84
CA LYS A 428 -9.02 5.55 4.78
C LYS A 428 -9.31 7.02 5.05
N ALA A 429 -8.77 7.59 6.13
CA ALA A 429 -9.00 8.98 6.50
C ALA A 429 -8.58 9.96 5.39
N VAL A 430 -7.36 9.80 4.84
CA VAL A 430 -6.86 10.64 3.76
C VAL A 430 -7.71 10.50 2.50
N LEU A 431 -8.04 9.26 2.08
CA LEU A 431 -8.86 9.04 0.88
C LEU A 431 -10.26 9.60 1.04
N VAL A 432 -10.92 9.41 2.18
CA VAL A 432 -12.26 9.96 2.41
C VAL A 432 -12.22 11.48 2.33
N THR A 433 -11.33 12.14 3.10
CA THR A 433 -11.25 13.61 3.11
C THR A 433 -10.95 14.19 1.73
N LEU A 434 -10.05 13.54 0.96
CA LEU A 434 -9.72 13.96 -0.39
C LEU A 434 -10.88 13.74 -1.36
N LEU A 435 -11.46 12.53 -1.39
CA LEU A 435 -12.50 12.15 -2.34
C LEU A 435 -13.85 12.82 -2.05
N SER A 436 -14.11 13.27 -0.82
CA SER A 436 -15.28 14.11 -0.51
C SER A 436 -15.21 15.49 -1.18
N ARG A 437 -14.00 16.03 -1.39
CA ARG A 437 -13.80 17.38 -1.94
C ARG A 437 -13.46 17.39 -3.42
N PHE A 438 -12.73 16.37 -3.90
CA PHE A 438 -12.16 16.36 -5.24
C PHE A 438 -12.36 15.03 -5.96
N THR A 439 -12.42 15.09 -7.28
CA THR A 439 -12.03 13.98 -8.16
C THR A 439 -10.66 14.30 -8.75
N VAL A 440 -9.80 13.29 -8.90
CA VAL A 440 -8.42 13.46 -9.32
C VAL A 440 -8.24 12.97 -10.75
N CYS A 441 -7.58 13.77 -11.58
CA CYS A 441 -7.34 13.48 -12.99
C CYS A 441 -5.83 13.55 -13.31
N PRO A 442 -5.11 12.42 -13.37
CA PRO A 442 -3.75 12.37 -13.94
C PRO A 442 -3.71 12.88 -15.38
N ARG A 443 -2.51 13.25 -15.85
CA ARG A 443 -2.28 13.61 -17.25
C ARG A 443 -2.73 12.49 -18.20
N GLN A 444 -3.15 12.87 -19.40
CA GLN A 444 -3.63 11.90 -20.39
C GLN A 444 -2.58 10.82 -20.69
N GLY A 445 -2.99 9.55 -20.61
CA GLY A 445 -2.10 8.40 -20.82
C GLY A 445 -1.29 7.97 -19.60
N CYS A 446 -1.35 8.71 -18.48
CA CYS A 446 -0.70 8.34 -17.23
C CYS A 446 -1.54 7.30 -16.48
N THR A 447 -0.96 6.10 -16.32
CA THR A 447 -1.53 4.94 -15.65
C THR A 447 -0.45 4.27 -14.81
N VAL A 448 -0.82 3.38 -13.90
CA VAL A 448 0.14 2.61 -13.09
C VAL A 448 1.08 1.74 -13.94
N ASN A 449 0.71 1.42 -15.19
CA ASN A 449 1.53 0.63 -16.10
C ASN A 449 2.41 1.50 -17.02
N THR A 450 2.11 2.79 -17.17
CA THR A 450 2.81 3.69 -18.11
C THR A 450 3.79 4.62 -17.41
N ILE A 451 3.62 4.88 -16.11
CA ILE A 451 4.62 5.63 -15.34
C ILE A 451 5.90 4.82 -15.16
N LYS A 452 7.05 5.51 -15.31
CA LYS A 452 8.35 4.94 -15.01
C LYS A 452 8.43 4.62 -13.53
N GLN A 453 8.95 3.43 -13.21
CA GLN A 453 9.06 2.94 -11.83
C GLN A 453 10.40 2.30 -11.58
N THR A 454 10.82 2.28 -10.32
CA THR A 454 11.96 1.49 -9.83
C THR A 454 11.46 0.43 -8.85
N ASN A 455 12.14 -0.72 -8.81
CA ASN A 455 11.84 -1.79 -7.84
C ASN A 455 13.13 -2.30 -7.18
N ASN A 456 13.86 -1.40 -6.52
CA ASN A 456 15.09 -1.76 -5.81
C ASN A 456 14.77 -2.32 -4.42
N LEU A 457 14.19 -1.49 -3.54
CA LEU A 457 13.74 -1.88 -2.20
C LEU A 457 12.22 -1.89 -2.06
N SER A 458 11.55 -1.17 -2.95
CA SER A 458 10.11 -0.96 -3.01
C SER A 458 9.77 -0.47 -4.41
N MET A 459 8.56 -0.74 -4.87
CA MET A 459 7.97 -0.18 -6.08
C MET A 459 7.70 1.31 -5.89
N GLN A 460 8.40 2.16 -6.64
CA GLN A 460 8.26 3.63 -6.57
C GLN A 460 8.22 4.26 -7.95
N PRO A 461 7.47 5.35 -8.15
CA PRO A 461 7.57 6.15 -9.37
C PRO A 461 8.96 6.80 -9.49
N VAL A 462 9.47 6.94 -10.72
CA VAL A 462 10.71 7.69 -11.00
C VAL A 462 10.36 9.17 -11.05
N GLU A 463 10.94 9.96 -10.14
CA GLU A 463 10.63 11.39 -9.94
C GLU A 463 11.54 12.35 -10.74
N GLU A 464 12.19 11.88 -11.82
CA GLU A 464 13.06 12.71 -12.67
C GLU A 464 12.31 13.81 -13.44
N ASP A 465 11.04 13.54 -13.80
CA ASP A 465 10.15 14.48 -14.46
C ASP A 465 8.87 14.65 -13.61
N PRO A 466 8.85 15.64 -12.68
CA PRO A 466 7.72 15.89 -11.80
C PRO A 466 6.41 16.14 -12.57
N ASP A 467 6.49 16.71 -13.77
CA ASP A 467 5.31 17.01 -14.58
C ASP A 467 4.60 15.72 -15.02
N SER A 468 5.32 14.61 -15.17
CA SER A 468 4.77 13.31 -15.59
C SER A 468 3.89 12.64 -14.52
N LEU A 469 4.10 12.98 -13.24
CA LEU A 469 3.40 12.41 -12.09
C LEU A 469 2.28 13.32 -11.56
N ALA A 470 2.22 14.56 -12.05
CA ALA A 470 1.26 15.55 -11.57
C ALA A 470 -0.19 15.23 -11.98
N MET A 471 -1.16 15.63 -11.14
CA MET A 471 -2.59 15.40 -11.38
C MET A 471 -3.40 16.68 -11.19
N ARG A 472 -4.54 16.81 -11.87
CA ARG A 472 -5.50 17.91 -11.64
C ARG A 472 -6.52 17.50 -10.60
N PHE A 473 -6.78 18.39 -9.65
CA PHE A 473 -7.81 18.21 -8.63
C PHE A 473 -9.04 19.01 -9.06
N ILE A 474 -10.15 18.31 -9.34
CA ILE A 474 -11.39 18.93 -9.81
C ILE A 474 -12.37 18.91 -8.63
N PRO A 475 -12.85 20.08 -8.14
CA PRO A 475 -13.80 20.14 -7.04
C PRO A 475 -15.06 19.35 -7.35
N ARG A 476 -15.57 18.61 -6.35
CA ARG A 476 -16.90 18.02 -6.40
C ARG A 476 -17.93 19.08 -6.01
N ILE A 477 -18.99 19.20 -6.79
CA ILE A 477 -20.13 20.05 -6.42
C ILE A 477 -20.83 19.34 -5.27
N GLN A 478 -20.68 19.85 -4.04
CA GLN A 478 -21.56 19.46 -2.95
C GLN A 478 -22.98 19.79 -3.38
N LYS A 479 -23.85 18.77 -3.43
CA LYS A 479 -25.29 19.01 -3.51
C LYS A 479 -25.66 19.69 -2.20
N ALA A 480 -25.70 21.02 -2.21
CA ALA A 480 -26.41 21.75 -1.19
C ALA A 480 -27.85 21.23 -1.23
N TYR A 481 -28.24 20.43 -0.23
CA TYR A 481 -29.64 20.34 0.14
C TYR A 481 -30.02 21.69 0.73
N SER A 482 -30.10 22.72 -0.13
CA SER A 482 -30.87 23.91 0.17
C SER A 482 -32.30 23.41 0.39
N GLY A 483 -32.79 23.57 1.60
CA GLY A 483 -34.18 23.31 2.00
C GLY A 483 -35.17 24.26 1.32
N GLU A 484 -35.10 24.39 0.00
CA GLU A 484 -36.24 24.80 -0.79
C GLU A 484 -37.03 23.52 -1.09
N MET A 485 -38.22 23.42 -0.49
CA MET A 485 -39.24 22.50 -0.97
C MET A 485 -39.40 22.72 -2.47
N MET A 486 -38.82 21.83 -3.28
CA MET A 486 -39.19 21.69 -4.67
C MET A 486 -40.68 21.37 -4.67
N ASN A 487 -41.49 22.32 -5.16
CA ASN A 487 -42.89 22.09 -5.41
C ASN A 487 -43.05 20.82 -6.27
N ASP A 488 -43.85 19.92 -5.74
CA ASP A 488 -44.13 18.55 -6.15
C ASP A 488 -44.88 18.45 -7.50
N HIS A 489 -44.39 19.08 -8.57
CA HIS A 489 -45.08 19.10 -9.87
C HIS A 489 -44.26 18.61 -11.07
N ASN A 490 -42.99 18.21 -10.90
CA ASN A 490 -42.17 17.72 -12.02
C ASN A 490 -41.63 16.27 -11.90
N ILE A 491 -41.85 15.57 -10.78
CA ILE A 491 -41.43 14.18 -10.63
C ILE A 491 -42.46 13.20 -11.23
N GLN A 492 -43.73 13.59 -11.33
CA GLN A 492 -44.78 12.73 -11.91
C GLN A 492 -44.69 12.60 -13.44
N THR A 493 -44.13 13.60 -14.12
CA THR A 493 -44.05 13.65 -15.59
C THR A 493 -42.94 12.77 -16.16
N ASP A 494 -41.76 12.73 -15.51
CA ASP A 494 -40.64 11.88 -15.95
C ASP A 494 -40.85 10.40 -15.61
N MET A 495 -41.45 10.10 -14.45
CA MET A 495 -41.75 8.72 -14.06
C MET A 495 -42.85 8.09 -14.94
N GLN A 496 -43.79 8.91 -15.46
CA GLN A 496 -44.79 8.47 -16.46
C GLN A 496 -44.22 8.29 -17.87
N LEU A 497 -43.18 9.04 -18.25
CA LEU A 497 -42.51 8.87 -19.53
C LEU A 497 -41.70 7.57 -19.59
N ASP A 498 -41.02 7.20 -18.49
CA ASP A 498 -40.23 5.97 -18.42
C ASP A 498 -41.09 4.71 -18.29
N THR A 499 -42.21 4.76 -17.55
CA THR A 499 -43.16 3.62 -17.52
C THR A 499 -43.79 3.33 -18.88
N LYS A 500 -44.10 4.37 -19.69
CA LYS A 500 -44.60 4.18 -21.06
C LYS A 500 -43.54 3.59 -22.00
N LYS A 501 -42.26 3.96 -21.85
CA LYS A 501 -41.14 3.38 -22.63
C LYS A 501 -40.87 1.93 -22.25
N ILE A 502 -40.89 1.60 -20.96
CA ILE A 502 -40.72 0.23 -20.44
C ILE A 502 -41.88 -0.67 -20.90
N GLN A 503 -43.12 -0.18 -20.85
CA GLN A 503 -44.30 -0.91 -21.36
C GLN A 503 -44.25 -1.12 -22.87
N ALA A 504 -43.77 -0.13 -23.64
CA ALA A 504 -43.57 -0.26 -25.09
C ALA A 504 -42.47 -1.28 -25.43
N GLY A 505 -41.38 -1.32 -24.66
CA GLY A 505 -40.31 -2.31 -24.78
C GLY A 505 -40.78 -3.73 -24.47
N ALA A 506 -41.55 -3.91 -23.39
CA ALA A 506 -42.14 -5.21 -23.04
C ALA A 506 -43.14 -5.73 -24.09
N LYS A 507 -43.89 -4.82 -24.73
CA LYS A 507 -44.83 -5.18 -25.81
C LYS A 507 -44.10 -5.65 -27.07
N ARG A 508 -43.02 -4.97 -27.46
CA ARG A 508 -42.13 -5.41 -28.57
C ARG A 508 -41.46 -6.74 -28.29
N LEU A 509 -41.01 -6.98 -27.04
CA LEU A 509 -40.38 -8.24 -26.66
C LEU A 509 -41.36 -9.43 -26.72
N LYS A 510 -42.62 -9.22 -26.27
CA LYS A 510 -43.70 -10.23 -26.38
C LYS A 510 -44.05 -10.56 -27.84
N GLU A 511 -43.97 -9.58 -28.73
CA GLU A 511 -44.25 -9.76 -30.16
C GLU A 511 -43.13 -10.51 -30.89
N VAL A 512 -41.86 -10.26 -30.51
CA VAL A 512 -40.69 -11.03 -30.98
C VAL A 512 -40.74 -12.48 -30.51
N ILE A 513 -41.10 -12.73 -29.25
CA ILE A 513 -41.26 -14.09 -28.70
C ILE A 513 -42.39 -14.85 -29.40
N ARG A 514 -43.47 -14.17 -29.78
CA ARG A 514 -44.63 -14.78 -30.45
C ARG A 514 -44.37 -15.16 -31.92
N ASN A 515 -43.43 -14.47 -32.59
CA ASN A 515 -43.11 -14.68 -34.00
C ASN A 515 -41.99 -15.71 -34.25
N HIS A 516 -41.25 -16.16 -33.22
CA HIS A 516 -40.22 -17.19 -33.37
C HIS A 516 -40.75 -18.61 -33.06
N ARG A 517 -40.98 -19.39 -34.12
CA ARG A 517 -41.52 -20.78 -34.06
C ARG A 517 -40.73 -21.78 -33.19
N TRP A 518 -39.49 -21.48 -32.77
CA TRP A 518 -38.66 -22.37 -31.94
C TRP A 518 -39.01 -22.37 -30.44
N ILE A 519 -39.73 -21.35 -29.95
CA ILE A 519 -40.12 -21.25 -28.52
C ILE A 519 -41.34 -22.12 -28.18
N SER A 520 -42.10 -22.57 -29.19
CA SER A 520 -43.27 -23.45 -29.03
C SER A 520 -42.95 -24.89 -28.56
N LYS A 521 -41.67 -25.27 -28.45
CA LYS A 521 -41.22 -26.59 -27.98
C LYS A 521 -40.88 -26.66 -26.48
N TRP A 522 -41.03 -25.57 -25.75
CA TRP A 522 -40.67 -25.51 -24.33
C TRP A 522 -41.86 -25.95 -23.46
N SER A 523 -41.56 -26.74 -22.42
CA SER A 523 -42.56 -27.27 -21.48
C SER A 523 -43.42 -26.15 -20.86
N PRO A 524 -44.74 -26.36 -20.65
CA PRO A 524 -45.64 -25.39 -20.01
C PRO A 524 -45.14 -24.88 -18.64
N ALA A 525 -44.31 -25.66 -17.95
CA ALA A 525 -43.69 -25.27 -16.68
C ALA A 525 -42.67 -24.13 -16.83
N PHE A 526 -41.96 -24.06 -17.96
CA PHE A 526 -40.93 -23.06 -18.21
C PHE A 526 -41.50 -21.68 -18.59
N LEU A 527 -42.65 -21.66 -19.26
CA LEU A 527 -43.38 -20.42 -19.57
C LEU A 527 -43.99 -19.80 -18.31
N LYS A 528 -44.47 -20.63 -17.36
CA LYS A 528 -45.06 -20.19 -16.10
C LYS A 528 -44.03 -19.54 -15.15
N SER A 529 -42.79 -20.03 -15.13
CA SER A 529 -41.70 -19.42 -14.35
C SER A 529 -41.21 -18.10 -14.94
N HIS A 530 -41.29 -17.95 -16.27
CA HIS A 530 -40.81 -16.74 -16.94
C HIS A 530 -41.76 -15.54 -16.77
N ASP A 531 -43.08 -15.77 -16.76
CA ASP A 531 -44.06 -14.72 -16.48
C ASP A 531 -43.98 -14.22 -15.03
N GLN A 532 -43.65 -15.10 -14.07
CA GLN A 532 -43.40 -14.69 -12.68
C GLN A 532 -42.13 -13.85 -12.54
N TRP A 533 -41.09 -14.15 -13.32
CA TRP A 533 -39.86 -13.35 -13.39
C TRP A 533 -40.08 -11.95 -13.96
N CYS A 534 -40.88 -11.82 -15.02
CA CYS A 534 -41.17 -10.50 -15.60
C CYS A 534 -42.04 -9.63 -14.69
N VAL A 535 -42.92 -10.22 -13.88
CA VAL A 535 -43.73 -9.49 -12.88
C VAL A 535 -42.89 -9.07 -11.66
N ALA A 536 -41.86 -9.84 -11.30
CA ALA A 536 -40.94 -9.52 -10.21
C ALA A 536 -39.91 -8.42 -10.54
N ILE A 537 -39.65 -8.16 -11.83
CA ILE A 537 -38.80 -7.04 -12.29
C ILE A 537 -39.61 -5.75 -12.46
N LEU A 538 -40.94 -5.84 -12.52
CA LEU A 538 -41.87 -4.71 -12.70
C LEU A 538 -42.50 -4.20 -11.39
N ARG A 539 -42.25 -4.86 -10.26
CA ARG A 539 -42.54 -4.39 -8.91
C ARG A 539 -41.24 -4.00 -8.23
#